data_AF-A0A965Y3G0-F1
#
_entry.id   AF-A0A965Y3G0-F1
#
_cell.length_a   1.000
_cell.length_b   1.000
_cell.length_c   1.000
_cell.angle_alpha   90.00
_cell.angle_beta   90.00
_cell.angle_gamma   90.00
#
_symmetry.space_group_name_H-M   'P 1'
#
loop_
_entity.id
_entity.type
_entity.pdbx_description
1 polymer ?
#
loop_
_entity_poly.entity_id
_entity_poly.type
_entity_poly.pdbx_seq_one_letter_code
_entity_poly.pdbx_strand_id
1 'polypeptide(L)'
;MREQFRDEMGGWIFMVENDNLEKFIPVRTNDIVSALCNEGVLSEERQQNFKRFAELVQAIYHFRFHDTLKKALDAYHAFNPDADTLKLFGPEEDFNLRFNAMVEALEEMLSAANYKELSLEELNEIMTKAAPRGLNVKVNQEKYDKILIYRRGKKSVAKTPDAAAWWNRFSKKKKGPETEDMLQRLLILIKLKSEEDMDAFYDYYVETAGETGKEKERRLVTEAVRGGRKSAPAEKGSGIPTIFLKVFKNVPVSTLETLFPDVTIGMTLVDKGLILLPLIGGFFSVVNRVIPALLVIGTVVAALIMGHTINWADFKDKLFPILTAFSVVGMITFKVFAKYKNTKEKHQAKLMKTLYFHNLDNNAGVFDFLVHEAEEEECKELILAYYFLLAEKNRDGLPFTLEELDNRIEEWMFRKYGIQMDFEVDDAVRKLEEKGILEEKDGRYSVPLIARSLEALDKMWDDFFPYSNEASKES
;
A
#
# COMPACT_ATOMS: atom_id res chain seq x y z
N MET A 1 16.04 -29.94 26.09
CA MET A 1 16.06 -28.59 25.45
C MET A 1 14.68 -28.10 24.99
N ARG A 2 13.59 -28.63 25.57
CA ARG A 2 12.19 -28.14 25.39
C ARG A 2 11.55 -27.67 26.71
N GLU A 3 12.24 -27.81 27.84
CA GLU A 3 11.78 -27.35 29.16
C GLU A 3 12.33 -25.96 29.53
N GLN A 4 13.28 -25.42 28.75
CA GLN A 4 13.96 -24.17 29.09
C GLN A 4 13.35 -22.92 28.41
N PHE A 5 12.33 -23.11 27.57
CA PHE A 5 11.60 -22.02 26.89
C PHE A 5 10.17 -21.82 27.44
N ARG A 6 9.74 -22.65 28.40
CA ARG A 6 8.39 -22.57 29.00
C ARG A 6 8.32 -21.71 30.26
N ASP A 7 9.48 -21.38 30.85
CA ASP A 7 9.56 -20.70 32.16
C ASP A 7 9.86 -19.19 32.07
N GLU A 8 10.09 -18.62 30.88
CA GLU A 8 10.34 -17.16 30.72
C GLU A 8 9.11 -16.36 30.26
N MET A 9 7.98 -17.00 29.96
CA MET A 9 6.71 -16.32 29.66
C MET A 9 5.68 -16.72 30.71
N GLY A 10 5.83 -16.13 31.90
CA GLY A 10 4.90 -16.29 33.01
C GLY A 10 3.47 -16.00 32.58
N GLY A 11 2.58 -16.91 32.98
CA GLY A 11 1.16 -16.83 32.71
C GLY A 11 0.54 -15.55 33.24
N TRP A 12 -0.05 -14.80 32.31
CA TRP A 12 -1.20 -13.95 32.54
C TRP A 12 -2.13 -14.15 31.36
N ILE A 13 -3.29 -14.72 31.68
CA ILE A 13 -4.49 -14.76 30.87
C ILE A 13 -4.83 -13.34 30.44
N PHE A 14 -4.86 -13.09 29.14
CA PHE A 14 -5.57 -11.97 28.54
C PHE A 14 -6.07 -12.39 27.16
N MET A 15 -7.39 -12.32 26.95
CA MET A 15 -7.94 -11.96 25.64
C MET A 15 -7.36 -10.57 25.31
N VAL A 16 -6.25 -10.56 24.60
CA VAL A 16 -5.69 -9.39 23.95
C VAL A 16 -5.58 -9.86 22.52
N GLU A 17 -6.31 -9.22 21.60
CA GLU A 17 -5.97 -9.25 20.17
C GLU A 17 -4.45 -9.23 20.09
N ASN A 18 -3.86 -10.29 19.55
CA ASN A 18 -2.42 -10.33 19.39
C ASN A 18 -2.09 -9.35 18.26
N ASP A 19 -2.05 -8.06 18.57
CA ASP A 19 -1.98 -6.92 17.65
C ASP A 19 -0.81 -6.99 16.64
N ASN A 20 0.12 -7.92 16.87
CA ASN A 20 1.27 -8.19 16.01
C ASN A 20 1.04 -9.28 14.94
N LEU A 21 0.01 -10.11 15.07
CA LEU A 21 -0.32 -11.16 14.10
C LEU A 21 -1.36 -10.66 13.09
N GLU A 22 -1.20 -11.10 11.84
CA GLU A 22 -2.13 -10.77 10.76
C GLU A 22 -3.17 -11.88 10.64
N LYS A 23 -4.40 -11.49 10.28
CA LYS A 23 -5.55 -12.39 10.14
C LYS A 23 -5.67 -13.03 8.76
N PHE A 24 -5.08 -12.37 7.75
CA PHE A 24 -5.07 -12.82 6.37
C PHE A 24 -4.50 -14.24 6.22
N ILE A 25 -5.22 -15.11 5.51
CA ILE A 25 -4.85 -16.49 5.24
C ILE A 25 -4.17 -16.61 3.86
N PRO A 26 -2.82 -16.68 3.76
CA PRO A 26 -2.09 -16.61 2.50
C PRO A 26 -2.01 -17.96 1.77
N VAL A 27 -3.10 -18.72 1.77
CA VAL A 27 -3.26 -20.02 1.10
C VAL A 27 -4.57 -19.97 0.31
N ARG A 28 -4.59 -20.47 -0.93
CA ARG A 28 -5.83 -20.48 -1.74
C ARG A 28 -6.83 -21.46 -1.13
N THR A 29 -8.11 -21.14 -1.24
CA THR A 29 -9.20 -21.99 -0.70
C THR A 29 -9.07 -23.45 -1.16
N ASN A 30 -8.85 -23.69 -2.45
CA ASN A 30 -8.69 -25.04 -3.00
C ASN A 30 -7.48 -25.80 -2.45
N ASP A 31 -6.38 -25.10 -2.13
CA ASP A 31 -5.19 -25.71 -1.54
C ASP A 31 -5.45 -26.09 -0.07
N ILE A 32 -6.23 -25.29 0.67
CA ILE A 32 -6.70 -25.61 2.03
C ILE A 32 -7.60 -26.84 2.01
N VAL A 33 -8.64 -26.84 1.18
CA VAL A 33 -9.58 -27.99 1.07
C VAL A 33 -8.82 -29.27 0.76
N SER A 34 -7.90 -29.21 -0.21
CA SER A 34 -7.05 -30.34 -0.58
C SER A 34 -6.17 -30.80 0.59
N ALA A 35 -5.56 -29.86 1.32
CA ALA A 35 -4.71 -30.18 2.46
C ALA A 35 -5.49 -30.83 3.61
N LEU A 36 -6.71 -30.34 3.90
CA LEU A 36 -7.60 -30.87 4.93
C LEU A 36 -8.11 -32.28 4.59
N CYS A 37 -8.44 -32.56 3.33
CA CYS A 37 -8.76 -33.92 2.89
C CYS A 37 -7.58 -34.89 3.09
N ASN A 38 -6.35 -34.40 2.95
CA ASN A 38 -5.13 -35.20 3.07
C ASN A 38 -4.67 -35.45 4.52
N GLU A 39 -5.36 -34.92 5.54
CA GLU A 39 -5.05 -35.19 6.95
C GLU A 39 -5.43 -36.63 7.37
N GLY A 40 -6.23 -37.34 6.57
CA GLY A 40 -6.58 -38.74 6.82
C GLY A 40 -7.59 -38.98 7.94
N VAL A 41 -8.22 -37.92 8.47
CA VAL A 41 -9.24 -37.99 9.54
C VAL A 41 -10.61 -38.39 9.00
N LEU A 42 -10.98 -37.90 7.81
CA LEU A 42 -12.26 -38.19 7.16
C LEU A 42 -12.15 -39.40 6.23
N SER A 43 -13.19 -40.24 6.18
CA SER A 43 -13.32 -41.31 5.16
C SER A 43 -13.45 -40.73 3.74
N GLU A 44 -13.18 -41.53 2.71
CA GLU A 44 -13.26 -41.09 1.30
C GLU A 44 -14.62 -40.46 0.95
N GLU A 45 -15.72 -41.07 1.38
CA GLU A 45 -17.08 -40.54 1.20
C GLU A 45 -17.26 -39.18 1.89
N ARG A 46 -16.81 -39.05 3.14
CA ARG A 46 -16.88 -37.78 3.89
C ARG A 46 -15.98 -36.71 3.27
N GLN A 47 -14.84 -37.08 2.70
CA GLN A 47 -13.97 -36.15 1.97
C GLN A 47 -14.66 -35.63 0.70
N GLN A 48 -15.36 -36.49 -0.04
CA GLN A 48 -16.11 -36.05 -1.23
C GLN A 48 -17.25 -35.10 -0.87
N ASN A 49 -17.99 -35.42 0.20
CA ASN A 49 -19.03 -34.53 0.72
C ASN A 49 -18.46 -33.20 1.24
N PHE A 50 -17.26 -33.23 1.84
CA PHE A 50 -16.58 -32.01 2.30
C PHE A 50 -16.12 -31.12 1.14
N LYS A 51 -15.63 -31.70 0.04
CA LYS A 51 -15.34 -30.94 -1.19
C LYS A 51 -16.60 -30.28 -1.74
N ARG A 52 -17.72 -31.01 -1.80
CA ARG A 52 -19.01 -30.46 -2.23
C ARG A 52 -19.51 -29.35 -1.30
N PHE A 53 -19.30 -29.50 0.02
CA PHE A 53 -19.60 -28.45 0.99
C PHE A 53 -18.79 -27.20 0.69
N ALA A 54 -17.47 -27.32 0.47
CA ALA A 54 -16.61 -26.21 0.12
C ALA A 54 -16.99 -25.53 -1.21
N GLU A 55 -17.43 -26.30 -2.21
CA GLU A 55 -17.93 -25.76 -3.48
C GLU A 55 -19.22 -24.95 -3.29
N LEU A 56 -20.17 -25.45 -2.50
CA LEU A 56 -21.41 -24.73 -2.19
C LEU A 56 -21.15 -23.44 -1.40
N VAL A 57 -20.25 -23.48 -0.41
CA VAL A 57 -19.84 -22.29 0.35
C VAL A 57 -19.27 -21.23 -0.58
N GLN A 58 -18.37 -21.60 -1.48
CA GLN A 58 -17.79 -20.67 -2.46
C GLN A 58 -18.87 -20.07 -3.37
N ALA A 59 -19.81 -20.88 -3.88
CA ALA A 59 -20.90 -20.39 -4.72
C ALA A 59 -21.82 -19.40 -3.97
N ILE A 60 -22.18 -19.72 -2.72
CA ILE A 60 -23.02 -18.86 -1.87
C ILE A 60 -22.34 -17.51 -1.64
N TYR A 61 -21.05 -17.51 -1.27
CA TYR A 61 -20.33 -16.25 -1.04
C TYR A 61 -20.17 -15.44 -2.32
N HIS A 62 -19.84 -16.09 -3.44
CA HIS A 62 -19.75 -15.42 -4.73
C HIS A 62 -21.05 -14.69 -5.09
N PHE A 63 -22.19 -15.36 -4.91
CA PHE A 63 -23.48 -14.73 -5.18
C PHE A 63 -23.78 -13.58 -4.19
N ARG A 64 -23.47 -13.74 -2.90
CA ARG A 64 -23.69 -12.68 -1.90
C ARG A 64 -22.87 -11.43 -2.20
N PHE A 65 -21.58 -11.58 -2.47
CA PHE A 65 -20.71 -10.44 -2.75
C PHE A 65 -20.98 -9.77 -4.10
N HIS A 66 -21.62 -10.46 -5.04
CA HIS A 66 -22.08 -9.84 -6.29
C HIS A 66 -23.03 -8.66 -6.06
N ASP A 67 -23.88 -8.72 -5.03
CA ASP A 67 -24.78 -7.60 -4.68
C ASP A 67 -23.98 -6.42 -4.10
N THR A 68 -23.05 -6.68 -3.19
CA THR A 68 -22.14 -5.67 -2.63
C THR A 68 -21.29 -5.02 -3.72
N LEU A 69 -20.77 -5.81 -4.68
CA LEU A 69 -20.04 -5.32 -5.84
C LEU A 69 -20.88 -4.35 -6.67
N LYS A 70 -22.11 -4.75 -7.01
CA LYS A 70 -23.03 -3.90 -7.79
C LYS A 70 -23.32 -2.59 -7.10
N LYS A 71 -23.65 -2.63 -5.80
CA LYS A 71 -23.88 -1.41 -5.01
C LYS A 71 -22.68 -0.46 -5.06
N ALA A 72 -21.47 -1.00 -4.90
CA ALA A 72 -20.25 -0.20 -4.97
C ALA A 72 -20.01 0.40 -6.36
N LEU A 73 -20.13 -0.40 -7.42
CA LEU A 73 -19.94 0.04 -8.80
C LEU A 73 -20.99 1.07 -9.23
N ASP A 74 -22.26 0.86 -8.89
CA ASP A 74 -23.36 1.78 -9.20
C ASP A 74 -23.18 3.13 -8.48
N ALA A 75 -22.72 3.10 -7.23
CA ALA A 75 -22.39 4.30 -6.47
C ALA A 75 -21.14 5.01 -7.03
N TYR A 76 -20.14 4.24 -7.47
CA TYR A 76 -18.87 4.77 -8.01
C TYR A 76 -18.96 5.29 -9.45
N HIS A 77 -19.92 4.80 -10.25
CA HIS A 77 -19.98 5.03 -11.70
C HIS A 77 -19.90 6.51 -12.12
N ALA A 78 -20.55 7.39 -11.35
CA ALA A 78 -20.51 8.84 -11.61
C ALA A 78 -19.08 9.42 -11.49
N PHE A 79 -18.29 8.89 -10.56
CA PHE A 79 -16.91 9.32 -10.29
C PHE A 79 -15.89 8.62 -11.17
N ASN A 80 -16.22 7.43 -11.71
CA ASN A 80 -15.28 6.59 -12.44
C ASN A 80 -14.68 7.31 -13.67
N PRO A 81 -13.37 7.62 -13.69
CA PRO A 81 -12.75 8.28 -14.84
C PRO A 81 -12.67 7.36 -16.07
N ASP A 82 -12.67 6.04 -15.86
CA ASP A 82 -12.52 5.02 -16.91
C ASP A 82 -13.87 4.45 -17.37
N ALA A 83 -14.96 5.18 -17.15
CA ALA A 83 -16.29 4.74 -17.53
C ALA A 83 -16.47 4.74 -19.05
N ASP A 84 -16.57 3.56 -19.66
CA ASP A 84 -16.92 3.39 -21.08
C ASP A 84 -18.42 3.62 -21.36
N THR A 85 -19.25 3.62 -20.33
CA THR A 85 -20.70 3.82 -20.42
C THR A 85 -21.10 5.23 -20.02
N LEU A 86 -22.25 5.70 -20.54
CA LEU A 86 -22.77 7.02 -20.20
C LEU A 86 -23.04 7.14 -18.70
N LYS A 87 -22.59 8.24 -18.11
CA LYS A 87 -22.87 8.57 -16.71
C LYS A 87 -24.22 9.30 -16.65
N LEU A 88 -25.26 8.54 -16.32
CA LEU A 88 -26.63 9.04 -16.25
C LEU A 88 -26.99 9.36 -14.80
N PHE A 89 -27.27 10.62 -14.50
CA PHE A 89 -27.72 11.09 -13.19
C PHE A 89 -28.63 12.31 -13.32
N GLY A 90 -29.46 12.55 -12.31
CA GLY A 90 -30.42 13.66 -12.31
C GLY A 90 -29.74 15.03 -12.14
N PRO A 91 -30.43 16.14 -12.45
CA PRO A 91 -29.91 17.49 -12.22
C PRO A 91 -29.74 17.84 -10.73
N GLU A 92 -30.42 17.11 -9.84
CA GLU A 92 -30.35 17.27 -8.37
C GLU A 92 -29.57 16.13 -7.69
N GLU A 93 -28.68 15.46 -8.41
CA GLU A 93 -27.91 14.35 -7.87
C GLU A 93 -27.02 14.76 -6.69
N ASP A 94 -27.13 14.05 -5.56
CA ASP A 94 -26.25 14.27 -4.41
C ASP A 94 -25.00 13.37 -4.49
N PHE A 95 -23.91 13.95 -4.96
CA PHE A 95 -22.62 13.27 -5.04
C PHE A 95 -22.01 12.92 -3.68
N ASN A 96 -22.39 13.59 -2.59
CA ASN A 96 -21.95 13.18 -1.25
C ASN A 96 -22.67 11.92 -0.80
N LEU A 97 -23.97 11.80 -1.08
CA LEU A 97 -24.72 10.59 -0.78
C LEU A 97 -24.17 9.38 -1.55
N ARG A 98 -23.90 9.54 -2.85
CA ARG A 98 -23.25 8.48 -3.66
C ARG A 98 -21.87 8.12 -3.14
N PHE A 99 -21.07 9.10 -2.77
CA PHE A 99 -19.75 8.86 -2.20
C PHE A 99 -19.83 8.05 -0.91
N ASN A 100 -20.75 8.40 -0.01
CA ASN A 100 -20.93 7.68 1.25
C ASN A 100 -21.39 6.23 1.01
N ALA A 101 -22.35 6.01 0.10
CA ALA A 101 -22.80 4.66 -0.26
C ALA A 101 -21.66 3.82 -0.88
N MET A 102 -20.80 4.44 -1.70
CA MET A 102 -19.61 3.78 -2.25
C MET A 102 -18.60 3.42 -1.15
N VAL A 103 -18.35 4.32 -0.20
CA VAL A 103 -17.44 4.07 0.94
C VAL A 103 -17.99 2.97 1.85
N GLU A 104 -19.29 2.96 2.13
CA GLU A 104 -19.93 1.93 2.95
C GLU A 104 -19.75 0.53 2.32
N ALA A 105 -20.04 0.39 1.03
CA ALA A 105 -19.82 -0.87 0.32
C ALA A 105 -18.32 -1.26 0.24
N LEU A 106 -17.43 -0.27 0.10
CA LEU A 106 -15.98 -0.47 0.13
C LEU A 106 -15.50 -0.99 1.49
N GLU A 107 -15.97 -0.39 2.58
CA GLU A 107 -15.64 -0.78 3.95
C GLU A 107 -16.15 -2.19 4.29
N GLU A 108 -17.34 -2.56 3.79
CA GLU A 108 -17.87 -3.94 3.89
C GLU A 108 -16.91 -4.96 3.27
N MET A 109 -16.46 -4.71 2.03
CA MET A 109 -15.50 -5.58 1.34
C MET A 109 -14.13 -5.60 2.02
N LEU A 110 -13.65 -4.45 2.50
CA LEU A 110 -12.36 -4.35 3.17
C LEU A 110 -12.34 -5.13 4.48
N SER A 111 -13.41 -5.03 5.27
CA SER A 111 -13.57 -5.80 6.50
C SER A 111 -13.56 -7.30 6.21
N ALA A 112 -14.38 -7.77 5.27
CA ALA A 112 -14.43 -9.18 4.89
C ALA A 112 -13.12 -9.70 4.27
N ALA A 113 -12.31 -8.83 3.66
CA ALA A 113 -10.99 -9.17 3.13
C ALA A 113 -9.84 -9.01 4.14
N ASN A 114 -10.15 -8.87 5.44
CA ASN A 114 -9.18 -8.74 6.53
C ASN A 114 -8.26 -7.50 6.42
N TYR A 115 -8.74 -6.39 5.84
CA TYR A 115 -8.00 -5.13 5.82
C TYR A 115 -8.15 -4.36 7.15
N LYS A 116 -7.06 -3.69 7.55
CA LYS A 116 -7.02 -2.78 8.69
C LYS A 116 -6.83 -1.35 8.20
N GLU A 117 -7.64 -0.43 8.72
CA GLU A 117 -7.47 1.00 8.47
C GLU A 117 -6.13 1.49 9.04
N LEU A 118 -5.44 2.34 8.29
CA LEU A 118 -4.28 3.08 8.74
C LEU A 118 -4.71 4.53 8.94
N SER A 119 -4.78 4.95 10.21
CA SER A 119 -5.10 6.34 10.52
C SER A 119 -4.06 7.28 9.92
N LEU A 120 -4.44 8.52 9.64
CA LEU A 120 -3.50 9.54 9.15
C LEU A 120 -2.37 9.80 10.14
N GLU A 121 -2.61 9.61 11.44
CA GLU A 121 -1.60 9.73 12.48
C GLU A 121 -0.57 8.60 12.37
N GLU A 122 -1.02 7.34 12.29
CA GLU A 122 -0.14 6.19 12.09
C GLU A 122 0.66 6.34 10.79
N LEU A 123 0.00 6.76 9.70
CA LEU A 123 0.67 7.01 8.43
C LEU A 123 1.76 8.08 8.54
N ASN A 124 1.45 9.23 9.15
CA ASN A 124 2.40 10.33 9.32
C ASN A 124 3.59 9.90 10.20
N GLU A 125 3.36 9.08 11.22
CA GLU A 125 4.43 8.48 12.01
C GLU A 125 5.31 7.56 11.19
N ILE A 126 4.72 6.66 10.39
CA ILE A 126 5.43 5.71 9.52
C ILE A 126 6.29 6.49 8.52
N MET A 127 5.73 7.50 7.85
CA MET A 127 6.46 8.34 6.89
C MET A 127 7.57 9.14 7.56
N THR A 128 7.31 9.73 8.74
CA THR A 128 8.32 10.51 9.49
C THR A 128 9.48 9.64 9.98
N LYS A 129 9.19 8.42 10.46
CA LYS A 129 10.22 7.44 10.85
C LYS A 129 11.10 7.03 9.66
N ALA A 130 10.54 7.02 8.46
CA ALA A 130 11.23 6.65 7.23
C ALA A 130 12.00 7.80 6.57
N ALA A 131 11.69 9.05 6.93
CA ALA A 131 12.28 10.25 6.35
C ALA A 131 13.74 10.49 6.79
N PRO A 132 14.54 11.26 6.02
CA PRO A 132 15.83 11.76 6.45
C PRO A 132 15.78 12.42 7.83
N ARG A 133 16.83 12.20 8.63
CA ARG A 133 16.90 12.67 10.02
C ARG A 133 16.63 14.17 10.13
N GLY A 134 15.66 14.56 10.96
CA GLY A 134 15.31 15.95 11.22
C GLY A 134 14.12 16.49 10.40
N LEU A 135 13.55 15.67 9.50
CA LEU A 135 12.32 15.98 8.77
C LEU A 135 11.09 15.40 9.49
N ASN A 136 10.00 16.16 9.51
CA ASN A 136 8.68 15.70 9.91
C ASN A 136 7.76 15.74 8.68
N VAL A 137 7.18 14.60 8.33
CA VAL A 137 6.49 14.36 7.06
C VAL A 137 5.01 14.13 7.35
N LYS A 138 4.13 15.00 6.84
CA LYS A 138 2.69 14.93 7.09
C LYS A 138 1.89 15.14 5.82
N VAL A 139 0.88 14.31 5.56
CA VAL A 139 -0.05 14.53 4.44
C VAL A 139 -0.74 15.89 4.59
N ASN A 140 -0.74 16.70 3.53
CA ASN A 140 -1.46 17.97 3.50
C ASN A 140 -2.96 17.71 3.36
N GLN A 141 -3.77 18.14 4.32
CA GLN A 141 -5.22 17.95 4.26
C GLN A 141 -5.96 19.14 3.61
N GLU A 142 -5.25 20.22 3.24
CA GLU A 142 -5.89 21.44 2.70
C GLU A 142 -6.66 21.19 1.39
N LYS A 143 -6.28 20.17 0.62
CA LYS A 143 -6.77 19.89 -0.73
C LYS A 143 -7.71 18.68 -0.85
N TYR A 144 -7.77 17.89 0.21
CA TYR A 144 -8.54 16.65 0.24
C TYR A 144 -9.79 16.82 1.09
N ASP A 145 -10.92 16.32 0.60
CA ASP A 145 -12.16 16.21 1.37
C ASP A 145 -12.14 14.97 2.26
N LYS A 146 -11.55 13.88 1.75
CA LYS A 146 -11.44 12.60 2.48
C LYS A 146 -10.19 11.85 2.03
N ILE A 147 -9.50 11.24 2.97
CA ILE A 147 -8.41 10.28 2.72
C ILE A 147 -8.73 9.03 3.53
N LEU A 148 -8.76 7.88 2.87
CA LEU A 148 -8.87 6.57 3.49
C LEU A 148 -7.71 5.70 3.05
N ILE A 149 -7.09 5.03 4.00
CA ILE A 149 -5.90 4.21 3.76
C ILE A 149 -6.10 2.91 4.51
N TYR A 150 -5.96 1.79 3.81
CA TYR A 150 -6.07 0.48 4.41
C TYR A 150 -4.88 -0.37 4.00
N ARG A 151 -4.48 -1.30 4.86
CA ARG A 151 -3.50 -2.34 4.56
C ARG A 151 -4.09 -3.70 4.90
N ARG A 152 -3.55 -4.77 4.33
CA ARG A 152 -3.86 -6.13 4.81
C ARG A 152 -2.74 -6.77 5.63
N GLY A 153 -1.49 -6.36 5.42
CA GLY A 153 -0.37 -6.95 6.16
C GLY A 153 0.87 -6.09 6.22
N LYS A 154 1.83 -6.48 7.05
CA LYS A 154 3.16 -5.89 7.14
C LYS A 154 4.22 -6.98 7.00
N LYS A 155 5.32 -6.70 6.30
CA LYS A 155 6.46 -7.63 6.19
C LYS A 155 7.79 -6.90 6.18
N SER A 156 8.76 -7.38 6.95
CA SER A 156 10.15 -6.90 6.87
C SER A 156 10.95 -7.74 5.86
N VAL A 157 11.64 -7.08 4.93
CA VAL A 157 12.48 -7.70 3.89
C VAL A 157 13.92 -7.23 4.05
N ALA A 158 14.91 -8.11 3.85
CA ALA A 158 16.31 -7.71 3.85
C ALA A 158 16.63 -6.80 2.65
N LYS A 159 17.25 -5.63 2.89
CA LYS A 159 17.70 -4.76 1.80
C LYS A 159 18.78 -5.45 0.98
N THR A 160 18.66 -5.35 -0.34
CA THR A 160 19.75 -5.72 -1.24
C THR A 160 20.89 -4.72 -1.06
N PRO A 161 22.13 -5.17 -0.78
CA PRO A 161 23.25 -4.25 -0.59
C PRO A 161 23.45 -3.39 -1.83
N ASP A 162 23.49 -2.08 -1.63
CA ASP A 162 23.75 -1.14 -2.72
C ASP A 162 25.13 -1.45 -3.33
N ALA A 163 25.27 -1.46 -4.66
CA ALA A 163 26.56 -1.78 -5.30
C ALA A 163 27.67 -0.80 -4.88
N ALA A 164 27.29 0.41 -4.44
CA ALA A 164 28.18 1.40 -3.83
C ALA A 164 28.73 0.99 -2.45
N ALA A 165 28.06 0.08 -1.74
CA ALA A 165 28.47 -0.42 -0.42
C ALA A 165 29.72 -1.31 -0.47
N TRP A 166 30.15 -1.78 -1.66
CA TRP A 166 31.42 -2.48 -1.81
C TRP A 166 32.61 -1.60 -1.35
N TRP A 167 32.52 -0.27 -1.46
CA TRP A 167 33.56 0.66 -1.01
C TRP A 167 33.55 0.83 0.52
N ASN A 168 32.42 0.56 1.18
CA ASN A 168 32.30 0.59 2.64
C ASN A 168 32.96 -0.62 3.34
N ARG A 169 33.49 -1.60 2.60
CA ARG A 169 34.32 -2.69 3.16
C ARG A 169 35.60 -2.20 3.85
N PHE A 170 36.05 -0.98 3.56
CA PHE A 170 37.19 -0.34 4.26
C PHE A 170 36.80 0.29 5.61
N SER A 171 35.51 0.41 5.91
CA SER A 171 35.01 0.89 7.21
C SER A 171 34.76 -0.31 8.13
N LYS A 172 35.48 -0.38 9.26
CA LYS A 172 35.39 -1.44 10.28
C LYS A 172 34.07 -1.46 11.08
N LYS A 173 32.97 -0.94 10.55
CA LYS A 173 31.64 -1.09 11.16
C LYS A 173 30.87 -2.16 10.40
N LYS A 174 30.83 -3.37 10.97
CA LYS A 174 29.83 -4.40 10.61
C LYS A 174 28.45 -3.85 10.95
N LYS A 175 27.82 -3.13 10.03
CA LYS A 175 26.36 -2.92 10.09
C LYS A 175 25.72 -4.28 9.76
N GLY A 176 24.79 -4.72 10.60
CA GLY A 176 23.94 -5.88 10.30
C GLY A 176 23.16 -5.67 9.00
N PRO A 177 22.51 -6.72 8.45
CA PRO A 177 21.67 -6.57 7.27
C PRO A 177 20.58 -5.52 7.56
N GLU A 178 20.58 -4.43 6.79
CA GLU A 178 19.53 -3.41 6.91
C GLU A 178 18.22 -4.04 6.41
N THR A 179 17.16 -4.00 7.22
CA THR A 179 15.83 -4.44 6.83
C THR A 179 15.02 -3.25 6.31
N GLU A 180 14.00 -3.54 5.50
CA GLU A 180 13.02 -2.59 5.01
C GLU A 180 11.62 -3.15 5.24
N ASP A 181 10.80 -2.37 5.94
CA ASP A 181 9.42 -2.73 6.20
C ASP A 181 8.56 -2.41 4.98
N MET A 182 7.66 -3.32 4.66
CA MET A 182 6.74 -3.28 3.53
C MET A 182 5.31 -3.33 4.04
N LEU A 183 4.48 -2.40 3.60
CA LEU A 183 3.02 -2.50 3.72
C LEU A 183 2.51 -3.37 2.59
N GLN A 184 1.76 -4.42 2.93
CA GLN A 184 1.18 -5.36 1.97
C GLN A 184 -0.27 -5.03 1.69
N ARG A 185 -0.66 -5.08 0.41
CA ARG A 185 -2.00 -4.77 -0.07
C ARG A 185 -2.47 -3.42 0.47
N LEU A 186 -1.77 -2.35 0.10
CA LEU A 186 -2.09 -1.00 0.52
C LEU A 186 -3.17 -0.44 -0.41
N LEU A 187 -4.35 -0.15 0.13
CA LEU A 187 -5.40 0.62 -0.56
C LEU A 187 -5.29 2.10 -0.18
N ILE A 188 -5.43 2.96 -1.18
CA ILE A 188 -5.52 4.41 -0.99
C ILE A 188 -6.76 4.91 -1.74
N LEU A 189 -7.63 5.61 -1.00
CA LEU A 189 -8.74 6.37 -1.53
C LEU A 189 -8.57 7.84 -1.13
N ILE A 190 -8.58 8.74 -2.11
CA ILE A 190 -8.52 10.20 -1.89
C ILE A 190 -9.67 10.84 -2.65
N LYS A 191 -10.51 11.59 -1.94
CA LYS A 191 -11.51 12.50 -2.53
C LYS A 191 -10.93 13.90 -2.58
N LEU A 192 -10.78 14.46 -3.77
CA LEU A 192 -10.32 15.84 -3.96
C LEU A 192 -11.45 16.83 -3.72
N LYS A 193 -11.10 18.04 -3.28
CA LYS A 193 -12.03 19.17 -3.24
C LYS A 193 -12.54 19.51 -4.64
N SER A 194 -13.81 19.87 -4.76
CA SER A 194 -14.52 20.12 -6.03
C SER A 194 -13.90 21.18 -6.97
N GLU A 195 -12.94 21.98 -6.47
CA GLU A 195 -12.22 23.01 -7.23
C GLU A 195 -10.88 22.51 -7.80
N GLU A 196 -10.52 21.24 -7.60
CA GLU A 196 -9.27 20.67 -8.09
C GLU A 196 -9.44 19.86 -9.38
N ASP A 197 -8.49 20.03 -10.30
CA ASP A 197 -8.43 19.32 -11.57
C ASP A 197 -7.62 18.02 -11.42
N MET A 198 -8.20 16.92 -11.91
CA MET A 198 -7.62 15.57 -11.89
C MET A 198 -6.37 15.44 -12.77
N ASP A 199 -6.34 16.07 -13.95
CA ASP A 199 -5.20 15.97 -14.86
C ASP A 199 -4.01 16.74 -14.30
N ALA A 200 -4.26 17.95 -13.77
CA ALA A 200 -3.26 18.72 -13.03
C ALA A 200 -2.77 17.96 -11.77
N PHE A 201 -3.66 17.23 -11.10
CA PHE A 201 -3.31 16.36 -9.98
C PHE A 201 -2.39 15.20 -10.41
N TYR A 202 -2.70 14.51 -11.51
CA TYR A 202 -1.86 13.43 -12.04
C TYR A 202 -0.51 13.92 -12.53
N ASP A 203 -0.45 15.03 -13.26
CA ASP A 203 0.80 15.61 -13.75
C ASP A 203 1.74 15.96 -12.60
N TYR A 204 1.20 16.59 -11.55
CA TYR A 204 1.96 16.91 -10.34
C TYR A 204 2.42 15.64 -9.60
N TYR A 205 1.54 14.63 -9.49
CA TYR A 205 1.88 13.34 -8.88
C TYR A 205 3.00 12.63 -9.66
N VAL A 206 2.94 12.58 -10.99
CA VAL A 206 3.97 11.96 -11.84
C VAL A 206 5.30 12.71 -11.73
N GLU A 207 5.27 14.05 -11.70
CA GLU A 207 6.48 14.87 -11.54
C GLU A 207 7.17 14.59 -10.20
N THR A 208 6.41 14.60 -9.10
CA THR A 208 6.94 14.43 -7.73
C THR A 208 7.30 13.00 -7.38
N ALA A 209 6.50 12.03 -7.84
CA ALA A 209 6.80 10.62 -7.65
C ALA A 209 8.10 10.23 -8.36
N GLY A 210 8.43 10.88 -9.49
CA GLY A 210 9.60 10.61 -10.34
C GLY A 210 10.97 11.05 -9.80
N GLU A 211 11.04 11.76 -8.68
CA GLU A 211 12.27 12.35 -8.16
C GLU A 211 13.25 11.30 -7.59
N THR A 212 14.56 11.44 -7.87
CA THR A 212 15.59 10.61 -7.20
C THR A 212 15.60 10.85 -5.69
N GLY A 213 15.96 9.84 -4.88
CA GLY A 213 16.05 10.02 -3.42
C GLY A 213 16.89 11.24 -2.97
N LYS A 214 17.94 11.62 -3.73
CA LYS A 214 18.74 12.83 -3.47
C LYS A 214 18.10 14.13 -3.98
N GLU A 215 17.39 14.09 -5.11
CA GLU A 215 16.62 15.24 -5.61
C GLU A 215 15.45 15.54 -4.71
N LYS A 216 14.73 14.48 -4.32
CA LYS A 216 13.67 14.51 -3.33
C LYS A 216 14.20 15.10 -2.04
N GLU A 217 15.24 14.51 -1.42
CA GLU A 217 15.87 15.05 -0.21
C GLU A 217 16.21 16.55 -0.35
N ARG A 218 16.78 16.99 -1.47
CA ARG A 218 17.07 18.41 -1.72
C ARG A 218 15.81 19.27 -1.84
N ARG A 219 14.76 18.82 -2.53
CA ARG A 219 13.48 19.53 -2.64
C ARG A 219 12.84 19.63 -1.27
N LEU A 220 12.67 18.51 -0.55
CA LEU A 220 12.07 18.46 0.78
C LEU A 220 12.81 19.40 1.76
N VAL A 221 14.15 19.40 1.73
CA VAL A 221 15.00 20.33 2.50
C VAL A 221 14.78 21.78 2.08
N THR A 222 14.72 22.06 0.79
CA THR A 222 14.56 23.42 0.26
C THR A 222 13.18 24.00 0.60
N GLU A 223 12.12 23.20 0.47
CA GLU A 223 10.74 23.55 0.83
C GLU A 223 10.63 23.81 2.35
N ALA A 224 11.21 22.96 3.18
CA ALA A 224 11.21 23.13 4.64
C ALA A 224 11.95 24.40 5.11
N VAL A 225 13.00 24.83 4.37
CA VAL A 225 13.78 26.05 4.67
C VAL A 225 13.09 27.31 4.15
N ARG A 226 12.61 27.31 2.90
CA ARG A 226 12.00 28.49 2.27
C ARG A 226 10.53 28.71 2.66
N GLY A 227 9.86 27.69 3.23
CA GLY A 227 8.41 27.71 3.44
C GLY A 227 7.62 27.80 2.14
N GLY A 228 8.28 27.59 1.00
CA GLY A 228 7.73 27.76 -0.34
C GLY A 228 7.00 26.51 -0.81
N ARG A 229 5.75 26.68 -1.21
CA ARG A 229 4.83 25.64 -1.69
C ARG A 229 4.98 25.48 -3.20
N LYS A 230 5.29 24.29 -3.68
CA LYS A 230 4.80 23.84 -4.99
C LYS A 230 3.57 23.01 -4.71
N SER A 231 2.44 23.43 -5.26
CA SER A 231 1.17 22.69 -5.21
C SER A 231 0.65 22.57 -6.63
N ALA A 232 -0.10 21.50 -6.92
CA ALA A 232 -0.81 21.39 -8.20
C ALA A 232 -1.66 22.66 -8.44
N PRO A 233 -1.62 23.25 -9.65
CA PRO A 233 -2.43 24.41 -10.00
C PRO A 233 -3.92 24.06 -9.90
N ALA A 234 -4.71 24.97 -9.35
CA ALA A 234 -6.17 24.83 -9.29
C ALA A 234 -6.76 25.31 -10.63
N GLU A 235 -7.44 24.41 -11.34
CA GLU A 235 -8.28 24.75 -12.50
C GLU A 235 -9.76 24.46 -12.19
N LYS A 236 -10.68 25.13 -12.89
CA LYS A 236 -12.13 25.02 -12.63
C LYS A 236 -12.62 23.59 -12.92
N GLY A 237 -12.87 22.82 -11.87
CA GLY A 237 -13.42 21.48 -11.92
C GLY A 237 -14.85 21.40 -12.47
N SER A 238 -15.23 20.19 -12.91
CA SER A 238 -16.52 19.86 -13.57
C SER A 238 -17.73 19.81 -12.62
N GLY A 239 -17.58 20.22 -11.36
CA GLY A 239 -18.61 20.13 -10.31
C GLY A 239 -18.80 18.73 -9.72
N ILE A 240 -18.28 17.69 -10.38
CA ILE A 240 -18.26 16.31 -9.88
C ILE A 240 -16.99 16.11 -9.04
N PRO A 241 -17.08 15.60 -7.79
CA PRO A 241 -15.90 15.28 -7.00
C PRO A 241 -14.99 14.27 -7.69
N THR A 242 -13.69 14.54 -7.68
CA THR A 242 -12.69 13.61 -8.21
C THR A 242 -12.28 12.62 -7.11
N ILE A 243 -12.24 11.33 -7.46
CA ILE A 243 -11.83 10.24 -6.57
C ILE A 243 -10.63 9.53 -7.16
N PHE A 244 -9.57 9.43 -6.38
CA PHE A 244 -8.41 8.60 -6.65
C PHE A 244 -8.52 7.33 -5.82
N LEU A 245 -8.59 6.16 -6.48
CA LEU A 245 -8.72 4.86 -5.83
C LEU A 245 -7.71 3.87 -6.42
N LYS A 246 -6.81 3.34 -5.60
CA LYS A 246 -5.77 2.39 -6.02
C LYS A 246 -5.44 1.35 -4.97
N VAL A 247 -5.00 0.17 -5.41
CA VAL A 247 -4.48 -0.89 -4.55
C VAL A 247 -3.07 -1.29 -4.97
N PHE A 248 -2.16 -1.41 -4.01
CA PHE A 248 -0.76 -1.75 -4.23
C PHE A 248 -0.34 -3.03 -3.49
N LYS A 249 0.43 -3.90 -4.14
CA LYS A 249 0.84 -5.21 -3.62
C LYS A 249 1.76 -5.13 -2.41
N ASN A 250 2.93 -4.52 -2.57
CA ASN A 250 3.93 -4.36 -1.50
C ASN A 250 4.55 -2.98 -1.66
N VAL A 251 4.36 -2.10 -0.68
CA VAL A 251 4.86 -0.73 -0.68
C VAL A 251 5.95 -0.61 0.39
N PRO A 252 7.20 -0.31 0.00
CA PRO A 252 8.23 0.01 0.98
C PRO A 252 7.84 1.25 1.78
N VAL A 253 7.94 1.16 3.10
CA VAL A 253 7.67 2.27 4.02
C VAL A 253 8.51 3.51 3.68
N SER A 254 9.75 3.30 3.23
CA SER A 254 10.67 4.36 2.77
C SER A 254 10.17 5.14 1.55
N THR A 255 9.25 4.56 0.78
CA THR A 255 8.65 5.16 -0.42
C THR A 255 7.18 5.49 -0.22
N LEU A 256 6.62 5.33 0.98
CA LEU A 256 5.20 5.54 1.22
C LEU A 256 4.75 6.97 0.89
N GLU A 257 5.60 7.95 1.21
CA GLU A 257 5.41 9.36 0.84
C GLU A 257 5.34 9.62 -0.68
N THR A 258 5.83 8.71 -1.54
CA THR A 258 5.64 8.89 -3.00
C THR A 258 4.24 8.57 -3.47
N LEU A 259 3.43 7.89 -2.64
CA LEU A 259 2.05 7.56 -2.97
C LEU A 259 1.06 8.69 -2.63
N PHE A 260 1.52 9.72 -1.89
CA PHE A 260 0.73 10.87 -1.51
C PHE A 260 1.25 12.11 -2.24
N PRO A 261 0.41 12.81 -3.03
CA PRO A 261 0.87 13.94 -3.85
C PRO A 261 1.27 15.14 -3.00
N ASP A 262 0.51 15.46 -1.95
CA ASP A 262 0.81 16.61 -1.09
C ASP A 262 1.22 16.16 0.31
N VAL A 263 2.51 16.33 0.59
CA VAL A 263 3.10 16.05 1.89
C VAL A 263 3.79 17.32 2.37
N THR A 264 3.27 17.89 3.46
CA THR A 264 3.88 19.01 4.18
C THR A 264 5.08 18.54 4.99
N ILE A 265 6.16 19.33 4.95
CA ILE A 265 7.43 18.98 5.58
C ILE A 265 7.87 20.08 6.53
N GLY A 266 7.99 19.71 7.80
CA GLY A 266 8.55 20.55 8.85
C GLY A 266 10.00 20.19 9.16
N MET A 267 10.75 21.15 9.68
CA MET A 267 12.11 20.95 10.20
C MET A 267 12.25 21.56 11.60
N THR A 268 13.12 20.98 12.41
CA THR A 268 13.54 21.61 13.67
C THR A 268 14.49 22.79 13.41
N LEU A 269 14.46 23.83 14.26
CA LEU A 269 15.25 25.07 14.07
C LEU A 269 16.78 24.81 14.06
N VAL A 270 17.22 23.79 14.80
CA VAL A 270 18.64 23.41 14.89
C VAL A 270 19.12 22.78 13.59
N ASP A 271 18.31 21.91 12.98
CA ASP A 271 18.65 21.23 11.73
C ASP A 271 18.62 22.19 10.52
N LYS A 272 17.76 23.22 10.55
CA LYS A 272 17.74 24.30 9.53
C LYS A 272 19.07 25.05 9.43
N GLY A 273 19.73 25.31 10.56
CA GLY A 273 21.01 26.04 10.59
C GLY A 273 22.18 25.20 10.06
N LEU A 274 22.19 23.90 10.35
CA LEU A 274 23.28 22.99 9.97
C LEU A 274 23.34 22.76 8.43
N ILE A 275 22.18 22.79 7.76
CA ILE A 275 22.06 22.52 6.32
C ILE A 275 22.32 23.76 5.44
N LEU A 276 22.14 24.98 5.99
CA LEU A 276 22.38 26.22 5.25
C LEU A 276 23.88 26.46 4.98
N LEU A 277 24.75 26.01 5.88
CA LEU A 277 26.20 26.29 5.87
C LEU A 277 26.94 25.74 4.63
N PRO A 278 26.72 24.47 4.19
CA PRO A 278 27.43 23.89 3.04
C PRO A 278 27.00 24.47 1.68
N LEU A 279 25.74 24.91 1.56
CA LEU A 279 25.18 25.45 0.30
C LEU A 279 25.84 26.77 -0.09
N ILE A 280 26.22 27.58 0.90
CA ILE A 280 26.94 28.84 0.69
C ILE A 280 28.40 28.55 0.30
N GLY A 281 29.07 27.59 0.96
CA GLY A 281 30.49 27.29 0.72
C GLY A 281 30.83 26.78 -0.69
N GLY A 282 29.97 25.95 -1.29
CA GLY A 282 30.19 25.43 -2.65
C GLY A 282 30.10 26.52 -3.73
N PHE A 283 29.17 27.46 -3.56
CA PHE A 283 28.94 28.57 -4.51
C PHE A 283 30.09 29.59 -4.50
N PHE A 284 30.67 29.87 -3.33
CA PHE A 284 31.81 30.78 -3.18
C PHE A 284 33.10 30.29 -3.87
N SER A 285 33.29 28.97 -4.00
CA SER A 285 34.50 28.40 -4.60
C SER A 285 34.64 28.66 -6.11
N VAL A 286 33.51 28.88 -6.81
CA VAL A 286 33.47 29.09 -8.27
C VAL A 286 33.66 30.57 -8.62
N VAL A 287 33.14 31.47 -7.78
CA VAL A 287 33.20 32.93 -8.00
C VAL A 287 34.64 33.44 -8.10
N ASN A 288 35.56 32.87 -7.31
CA ASN A 288 36.95 33.32 -7.27
C ASN A 288 37.75 33.05 -8.57
N ARG A 289 37.22 32.24 -9.50
CA ARG A 289 37.87 31.93 -10.79
C ARG A 289 37.29 32.67 -12.00
N VAL A 290 36.11 33.28 -11.85
CA VAL A 290 35.41 33.98 -12.96
C VAL A 290 35.85 35.45 -13.07
N ILE A 291 36.14 36.09 -11.95
CA ILE A 291 36.53 37.51 -11.88
C ILE A 291 37.81 37.83 -12.70
N PRO A 292 38.90 37.04 -12.63
CA PRO A 292 40.11 37.32 -13.41
C PRO A 292 39.89 37.20 -14.92
N ALA A 293 39.01 36.30 -15.37
CA ALA A 293 38.72 36.10 -16.79
C ALA A 293 37.93 37.28 -17.40
N LEU A 294 36.95 37.80 -16.65
CA LEU A 294 36.19 38.97 -17.06
C LEU A 294 37.07 40.23 -17.13
N LEU A 295 38.06 40.36 -16.23
CA LEU A 295 39.04 41.44 -16.28
C LEU A 295 39.90 41.38 -17.54
N VAL A 296 40.41 40.20 -17.93
CA VAL A 296 41.21 40.05 -19.16
C VAL A 296 40.40 40.41 -20.40
N ILE A 297 39.15 39.96 -20.51
CA ILE A 297 38.26 40.33 -21.63
C ILE A 297 37.98 41.84 -21.63
N GLY A 298 37.70 42.42 -20.46
CA GLY A 298 37.47 43.86 -20.30
C GLY A 298 38.67 44.70 -20.73
N THR A 299 39.90 44.28 -20.42
CA THR A 299 41.12 44.99 -20.83
C THR A 299 41.29 45.05 -22.35
N VAL A 300 40.84 44.02 -23.07
CA VAL A 300 40.94 43.96 -24.55
C VAL A 300 39.88 44.84 -25.21
N VAL A 301 38.65 44.82 -24.68
CA VAL A 301 37.58 45.71 -25.14
C VAL A 301 37.97 47.18 -24.90
N ALA A 302 38.56 47.49 -23.74
CA ALA A 302 39.04 48.83 -23.44
C ALA A 302 40.20 49.27 -24.37
N ALA A 303 41.15 48.38 -24.66
CA ALA A 303 42.25 48.67 -25.59
C ALA A 303 41.77 48.91 -27.03
N LEU A 304 40.73 48.19 -27.48
CA LEU A 304 40.08 48.39 -28.78
C LEU A 304 39.39 49.76 -28.88
N ILE A 305 38.68 50.17 -27.82
CA ILE A 305 37.99 51.47 -27.77
C ILE A 305 39.01 52.62 -27.73
N MET A 306 40.14 52.44 -27.06
CA MET A 306 41.19 53.46 -26.93
C MET A 306 42.20 53.47 -28.09
N GLY A 307 42.03 52.62 -29.12
CA GLY A 307 42.89 52.62 -30.31
C GLY A 307 44.33 52.16 -30.08
N HIS A 308 44.59 51.42 -28.99
CA HIS A 308 45.92 50.89 -28.69
C HIS A 308 46.22 49.61 -29.51
N THR A 309 47.49 49.42 -29.89
CA THR A 309 47.94 48.22 -30.61
C THR A 309 47.88 47.00 -29.69
N ILE A 310 47.07 46.01 -30.06
CA ILE A 310 46.91 44.78 -29.29
C ILE A 310 48.11 43.87 -29.52
N ASN A 311 48.86 43.57 -28.46
CA ASN A 311 49.88 42.54 -28.52
C ASN A 311 49.21 41.16 -28.57
N TRP A 312 49.06 40.63 -29.78
CA TRP A 312 48.42 39.34 -30.04
C TRP A 312 49.13 38.15 -29.38
N ALA A 313 50.44 38.25 -29.11
CA ALA A 313 51.17 37.19 -28.41
C ALA A 313 50.79 37.16 -26.92
N ASP A 314 50.86 38.31 -26.23
CA ASP A 314 50.49 38.44 -24.82
C ASP A 314 48.99 38.11 -24.57
N PHE A 315 48.13 38.49 -25.51
CA PHE A 315 46.71 38.11 -25.47
C PHE A 315 46.50 36.60 -25.58
N LYS A 316 47.18 35.93 -26.52
CA LYS A 316 47.08 34.47 -26.68
C LYS A 316 47.61 33.75 -25.44
N ASP A 317 48.73 34.19 -24.86
CA ASP A 317 49.33 33.59 -23.67
C ASP A 317 48.46 33.73 -22.42
N LYS A 318 47.69 34.83 -22.30
CA LYS A 318 46.75 35.03 -21.19
C LYS A 318 45.39 34.37 -21.43
N LEU A 319 44.92 34.28 -22.68
CA LEU A 319 43.61 33.72 -23.01
C LEU A 319 43.62 32.18 -23.07
N PHE A 320 44.70 31.56 -23.56
CA PHE A 320 44.75 30.11 -23.75
C PHE A 320 44.60 29.31 -22.42
N PRO A 321 45.23 29.70 -21.29
CA PRO A 321 44.98 29.07 -20.00
C PRO A 321 43.53 29.28 -19.49
N ILE A 322 42.93 30.42 -19.80
CA ILE A 322 41.55 30.75 -19.42
C ILE A 322 40.56 29.88 -20.22
N LEU A 323 40.72 29.79 -21.54
CA LEU A 323 39.90 28.92 -22.40
C LEU A 323 40.04 27.45 -22.03
N THR A 324 41.25 27.02 -21.67
CA THR A 324 41.51 25.67 -21.16
C THR A 324 40.84 25.45 -19.80
N ALA A 325 40.86 26.44 -18.91
CA ALA A 325 40.15 26.35 -17.63
C ALA A 325 38.62 26.30 -17.84
N PHE A 326 38.07 27.10 -18.76
CA PHE A 326 36.64 27.07 -19.10
C PHE A 326 36.23 25.78 -19.82
N SER A 327 37.07 25.19 -20.66
CA SER A 327 36.77 23.90 -21.30
C SER A 327 36.75 22.76 -20.28
N VAL A 328 37.66 22.79 -19.30
CA VAL A 328 37.65 21.85 -18.16
C VAL A 328 36.41 22.05 -17.31
N VAL A 329 36.06 23.29 -16.95
CA VAL A 329 34.82 23.59 -16.21
C VAL A 329 33.59 23.16 -17.02
N GLY A 330 33.53 23.47 -18.31
CA GLY A 330 32.45 23.07 -19.20
C GLY A 330 32.31 21.55 -19.32
N MET A 331 33.42 20.81 -19.45
CA MET A 331 33.42 19.35 -19.48
C MET A 331 32.96 18.76 -18.13
N ILE A 332 33.40 19.32 -17.00
CA ILE A 332 32.97 18.89 -15.67
C ILE A 332 31.48 19.16 -15.48
N THR A 333 31.02 20.38 -15.79
CA THR A 333 29.60 20.76 -15.70
C THR A 333 28.74 19.89 -16.60
N PHE A 334 29.17 19.62 -17.85
CA PHE A 334 28.47 18.70 -18.76
C PHE A 334 28.45 17.27 -18.22
N LYS A 335 29.56 16.73 -17.71
CA LYS A 335 29.59 15.38 -17.11
C LYS A 335 28.68 15.29 -15.89
N VAL A 336 28.68 16.30 -15.03
CA VAL A 336 27.80 16.37 -13.85
C VAL A 336 26.34 16.42 -14.30
N PHE A 337 26.01 17.25 -15.29
CA PHE A 337 24.66 17.35 -15.85
C PHE A 337 24.20 16.07 -16.57
N ALA A 338 25.03 15.47 -17.42
CA ALA A 338 24.70 14.24 -18.13
C ALA A 338 24.54 13.06 -17.18
N LYS A 339 25.41 12.94 -16.16
CA LYS A 339 25.28 11.93 -15.11
C LYS A 339 24.01 12.15 -14.30
N TYR A 340 23.67 13.40 -14.00
CA TYR A 340 22.42 13.77 -13.34
C TYR A 340 21.22 13.34 -14.17
N LYS A 341 21.13 13.77 -15.44
CA LYS A 341 20.04 13.42 -16.36
C LYS A 341 19.85 11.90 -16.46
N ASN A 342 20.94 11.17 -16.71
CA ASN A 342 20.89 9.71 -16.83
C ASN A 342 20.52 9.00 -15.51
N THR A 343 20.87 9.58 -14.35
CA THR A 343 20.50 9.02 -13.04
C THR A 343 19.03 9.28 -12.74
N LYS A 344 18.53 10.48 -13.08
CA LYS A 344 17.12 10.84 -12.97
C LYS A 344 16.24 9.95 -13.84
N GLU A 345 16.58 9.80 -15.12
CA GLU A 345 15.84 8.94 -16.06
C GLU A 345 15.80 7.47 -15.57
N LYS A 346 16.92 6.94 -15.06
CA LYS A 346 16.96 5.59 -14.47
C LYS A 346 16.09 5.45 -13.23
N HIS A 347 16.02 6.49 -12.41
CA HIS A 347 15.20 6.47 -11.20
C HIS A 347 13.72 6.60 -11.52
N GLN A 348 13.35 7.51 -12.41
CA GLN A 348 11.99 7.59 -12.96
C GLN A 348 11.56 6.26 -13.58
N ALA A 349 12.43 5.62 -14.36
CA ALA A 349 12.17 4.30 -14.91
C ALA A 349 12.01 3.23 -13.82
N LYS A 350 12.81 3.26 -12.74
CA LYS A 350 12.68 2.32 -11.61
C LYS A 350 11.40 2.54 -10.82
N LEU A 351 11.03 3.78 -10.55
CA LEU A 351 9.79 4.14 -9.85
C LEU A 351 8.57 3.79 -10.70
N MET A 352 8.58 4.11 -12.00
CA MET A 352 7.52 3.73 -12.91
C MET A 352 7.41 2.21 -12.99
N LYS A 353 8.54 1.50 -13.00
CA LYS A 353 8.57 0.04 -12.89
C LYS A 353 7.95 -0.44 -11.58
N THR A 354 8.31 0.17 -10.44
CA THR A 354 7.75 -0.19 -9.14
C THR A 354 6.25 0.12 -9.05
N LEU A 355 5.81 1.33 -9.42
CA LEU A 355 4.39 1.69 -9.47
C LEU A 355 3.62 0.78 -10.42
N TYR A 356 4.16 0.45 -11.59
CA TYR A 356 3.53 -0.45 -12.55
C TYR A 356 3.44 -1.90 -12.05
N PHE A 357 4.52 -2.47 -11.53
CA PHE A 357 4.56 -3.88 -11.11
C PHE A 357 4.00 -4.13 -9.70
N HIS A 358 3.86 -3.08 -8.89
CA HIS A 358 3.26 -3.18 -7.56
C HIS A 358 1.83 -2.67 -7.53
N ASN A 359 1.34 -1.99 -8.57
CA ASN A 359 -0.08 -1.71 -8.70
C ASN A 359 -0.85 -3.03 -8.94
N LEU A 360 -1.89 -3.24 -8.16
CA LEU A 360 -2.79 -4.38 -8.30
C LEU A 360 -4.02 -3.98 -9.10
N ASP A 361 -4.65 -2.85 -8.76
CA ASP A 361 -5.83 -2.36 -9.45
C ASP A 361 -6.08 -0.86 -9.24
N ASN A 362 -6.93 -0.26 -10.09
CA ASN A 362 -7.29 1.15 -10.08
C ASN A 362 -8.79 1.36 -10.31
N ASN A 363 -9.33 2.46 -9.78
CA ASN A 363 -10.69 2.92 -10.06
C ASN A 363 -11.71 1.80 -9.85
N ALA A 364 -12.57 1.50 -10.83
CA ALA A 364 -13.61 0.49 -10.69
C ALA A 364 -13.05 -0.93 -10.41
N GLY A 365 -11.90 -1.29 -10.98
CA GLY A 365 -11.32 -2.63 -10.80
C GLY A 365 -10.86 -2.91 -9.37
N VAL A 366 -10.69 -1.86 -8.53
CA VAL A 366 -10.44 -2.06 -7.10
C VAL A 366 -11.60 -2.78 -6.41
N PHE A 367 -12.84 -2.54 -6.81
CA PHE A 367 -14.00 -3.23 -6.23
C PHE A 367 -14.02 -4.71 -6.64
N ASP A 368 -13.77 -5.02 -7.91
CA ASP A 368 -13.64 -6.41 -8.39
C ASP A 368 -12.53 -7.16 -7.64
N PHE A 369 -11.39 -6.50 -7.46
CA PHE A 369 -10.25 -7.06 -6.73
C PHE A 369 -10.60 -7.32 -5.25
N LEU A 370 -11.25 -6.39 -4.56
CA LEU A 370 -11.60 -6.52 -3.15
C LEU A 370 -12.69 -7.55 -2.91
N VAL A 371 -13.72 -7.61 -3.77
CA VAL A 371 -14.75 -8.65 -3.70
C VAL A 371 -14.12 -10.03 -3.79
N HIS A 372 -13.23 -10.24 -4.76
CA HIS A 372 -12.57 -11.53 -4.89
C HIS A 372 -11.73 -11.89 -3.65
N GLU A 373 -11.00 -10.93 -3.08
CA GLU A 373 -10.21 -11.18 -1.87
C GLU A 373 -11.10 -11.39 -0.63
N ALA A 374 -12.25 -10.72 -0.52
CA ALA A 374 -13.24 -10.93 0.53
C ALA A 374 -13.88 -12.32 0.43
N GLU A 375 -14.33 -12.71 -0.76
CA GLU A 375 -14.88 -14.05 -1.04
C GLU A 375 -13.90 -15.15 -0.61
N GLU A 376 -12.62 -15.02 -0.97
CA GLU A 376 -11.59 -15.99 -0.62
C GLU A 376 -11.35 -16.06 0.89
N GLU A 377 -11.25 -14.95 1.62
CA GLU A 377 -11.03 -14.98 3.07
C GLU A 377 -12.22 -15.59 3.82
N GLU A 378 -13.44 -15.13 3.50
CA GLU A 378 -14.70 -15.65 4.05
C GLU A 378 -14.85 -17.17 3.87
N CYS A 379 -14.51 -17.66 2.68
CA CYS A 379 -14.55 -19.09 2.39
C CYS A 379 -13.53 -19.86 3.25
N LYS A 380 -12.29 -19.38 3.35
CA LYS A 380 -11.23 -20.08 4.10
C LYS A 380 -11.57 -20.20 5.57
N GLU A 381 -12.02 -19.11 6.19
CA GLU A 381 -12.41 -19.08 7.60
C GLU A 381 -13.53 -20.06 7.89
N LEU A 382 -14.62 -19.99 7.12
CA LEU A 382 -15.76 -20.88 7.30
C LEU A 382 -15.39 -22.35 7.08
N ILE A 383 -14.64 -22.66 6.01
CA ILE A 383 -14.23 -24.02 5.67
C ILE A 383 -13.30 -24.61 6.74
N LEU A 384 -12.35 -23.81 7.26
CA LEU A 384 -11.44 -24.24 8.33
C LEU A 384 -12.22 -24.54 9.61
N ALA A 385 -13.03 -23.60 10.09
CA ALA A 385 -13.84 -23.79 11.29
C ALA A 385 -14.77 -25.01 11.17
N TYR A 386 -15.48 -25.12 10.04
CA TYR A 386 -16.37 -26.25 9.78
C TYR A 386 -15.62 -27.59 9.78
N TYR A 387 -14.47 -27.67 9.12
CA TYR A 387 -13.70 -28.91 9.05
C TYR A 387 -13.30 -29.40 10.44
N PHE A 388 -12.70 -28.53 11.26
CA PHE A 388 -12.21 -28.95 12.57
C PHE A 388 -13.35 -29.34 13.51
N LEU A 389 -14.48 -28.63 13.48
CA LEU A 389 -15.68 -29.00 14.22
C LEU A 389 -16.30 -30.34 13.73
N LEU A 390 -16.13 -30.68 12.45
CA LEU A 390 -16.63 -31.92 11.85
C LEU A 390 -15.72 -33.13 12.11
N ALA A 391 -14.41 -32.91 12.08
CA ALA A 391 -13.40 -33.95 12.00
C ALA A 391 -12.80 -34.31 13.36
N GLU A 392 -12.72 -33.34 14.28
CA GLU A 392 -11.95 -33.46 15.50
C GLU A 392 -12.77 -33.12 16.75
N LYS A 393 -12.20 -33.46 17.90
CA LYS A 393 -12.69 -33.14 19.23
C LYS A 393 -11.49 -32.77 20.09
N ASN A 394 -11.74 -32.15 21.24
CA ASN A 394 -10.67 -31.86 22.18
C ASN A 394 -10.09 -33.16 22.78
N ARG A 395 -9.05 -33.03 23.61
CA ARG A 395 -8.31 -34.18 24.19
C ARG A 395 -9.19 -35.11 25.03
N ASP A 396 -10.28 -34.60 25.59
CA ASP A 396 -11.24 -35.34 26.41
C ASP A 396 -12.38 -35.95 25.58
N GLY A 397 -12.36 -35.79 24.25
CA GLY A 397 -13.40 -36.27 23.35
C GLY A 397 -14.68 -35.42 23.36
N LEU A 398 -14.58 -34.17 23.84
CA LEU A 398 -15.66 -33.18 23.83
C LEU A 398 -15.56 -32.24 22.62
N PRO A 399 -16.67 -31.65 22.16
CA PRO A 399 -16.62 -30.60 21.14
C PRO A 399 -15.82 -29.38 21.63
N PHE A 400 -15.25 -28.62 20.70
CA PHE A 400 -14.35 -27.52 21.01
C PHE A 400 -15.09 -26.33 21.65
N THR A 401 -14.44 -25.62 22.57
CA THR A 401 -14.77 -24.21 22.83
C THR A 401 -14.22 -23.33 21.69
N LEU A 402 -14.61 -22.05 21.63
CA LEU A 402 -14.02 -21.09 20.68
C LEU A 402 -12.50 -21.04 20.78
N GLU A 403 -11.97 -20.88 21.99
CA GLU A 403 -10.53 -20.83 22.25
C GLU A 403 -9.82 -22.14 21.84
N GLU A 404 -10.43 -23.31 22.09
CA GLU A 404 -9.84 -24.58 21.68
C GLU A 404 -9.83 -24.74 20.16
N LEU A 405 -10.89 -24.29 19.47
CA LEU A 405 -11.00 -24.34 18.01
C LEU A 405 -9.98 -23.43 17.34
N ASP A 406 -9.87 -22.21 17.84
CA ASP A 406 -8.95 -21.18 17.36
C ASP A 406 -7.49 -21.65 17.42
N ASN A 407 -7.03 -21.99 18.63
CA ASN A 407 -5.69 -22.54 18.85
C ASN A 407 -5.41 -23.76 17.97
N ARG A 408 -6.42 -24.61 17.74
CA ARG A 408 -6.27 -25.82 16.93
C ARG A 408 -6.05 -25.48 15.45
N ILE A 409 -6.76 -24.48 14.92
CA ILE A 409 -6.64 -24.01 13.54
C ILE A 409 -5.30 -23.31 13.33
N GLU A 410 -4.92 -22.40 14.23
CA GLU A 410 -3.63 -21.71 14.18
C GLU A 410 -2.46 -22.69 14.28
N GLU A 411 -2.54 -23.67 15.18
CA GLU A 411 -1.54 -24.72 15.30
C GLU A 411 -1.42 -25.54 14.00
N TRP A 412 -2.54 -25.84 13.35
CA TRP A 412 -2.54 -26.53 12.06
C TRP A 412 -1.85 -25.68 10.99
N MET A 413 -2.22 -24.40 10.87
CA MET A 413 -1.64 -23.46 9.90
C MET A 413 -0.13 -23.33 10.09
N PHE A 414 0.32 -23.20 11.35
CA PHE A 414 1.75 -23.12 11.67
C PHE A 414 2.48 -24.43 11.35
N ARG A 415 1.94 -25.58 11.75
CA ARG A 415 2.59 -26.87 11.49
C ARG A 415 2.64 -27.23 10.00
N LYS A 416 1.58 -26.93 9.25
CA LYS A 416 1.45 -27.28 7.84
C LYS A 416 2.23 -26.34 6.93
N TYR A 417 2.17 -25.04 7.20
CA TYR A 417 2.68 -24.01 6.28
C TYR A 417 3.73 -23.08 6.90
N GLY A 418 3.99 -23.17 8.22
CA GLY A 418 4.91 -22.27 8.92
C GLY A 418 4.38 -20.85 9.08
N ILE A 419 3.06 -20.65 8.97
CA ILE A 419 2.40 -19.36 9.07
C ILE A 419 1.95 -19.14 10.51
N GLN A 420 2.39 -18.05 11.12
CA GLN A 420 1.82 -17.54 12.37
C GLN A 420 0.75 -16.52 12.02
N MET A 421 -0.46 -16.69 12.54
CA MET A 421 -1.62 -15.83 12.29
C MET A 421 -2.52 -15.80 13.51
N ASP A 422 -3.44 -14.84 13.51
CA ASP A 422 -4.55 -14.70 14.44
C ASP A 422 -5.84 -15.10 13.68
N PHE A 423 -6.42 -16.26 13.98
CA PHE A 423 -7.58 -16.74 13.22
C PHE A 423 -8.88 -16.08 13.70
N GLU A 424 -9.76 -15.63 12.77
CA GLU A 424 -11.03 -15.01 13.15
C GLU A 424 -12.10 -16.06 13.55
N VAL A 425 -11.86 -16.78 14.65
CA VAL A 425 -12.73 -17.88 15.08
C VAL A 425 -14.16 -17.43 15.38
N ASP A 426 -14.33 -16.27 16.04
CA ASP A 426 -15.64 -15.75 16.43
C ASP A 426 -16.51 -15.49 15.20
N ASP A 427 -15.88 -14.92 14.16
CA ASP A 427 -16.56 -14.62 12.92
C ASP A 427 -16.88 -15.88 12.13
N ALA A 428 -15.91 -16.80 12.02
CA ALA A 428 -16.11 -18.09 11.37
C ALA A 428 -17.28 -18.88 12.00
N VAL A 429 -17.36 -18.91 13.34
CA VAL A 429 -18.44 -19.60 14.06
C VAL A 429 -19.78 -18.88 13.91
N ARG A 430 -19.81 -17.54 13.99
CA ARG A 430 -21.03 -16.75 13.70
C ARG A 430 -21.55 -17.04 12.29
N LYS A 431 -20.68 -17.10 11.28
CA LYS A 431 -21.02 -17.43 9.88
C LYS A 431 -21.60 -18.84 9.72
N LEU A 432 -21.21 -19.80 10.57
CA LEU A 432 -21.80 -21.14 10.62
C LEU A 432 -23.19 -21.13 11.26
N GLU A 433 -23.36 -20.35 12.33
CA GLU A 433 -24.66 -20.16 13.00
C GLU A 433 -25.69 -19.51 12.07
N GLU A 434 -25.33 -18.41 11.39
CA GLU A 434 -26.18 -17.73 10.41
C GLU A 434 -26.66 -18.65 9.28
N LYS A 435 -25.84 -19.66 8.93
CA LYS A 435 -26.16 -20.66 7.91
C LYS A 435 -26.91 -21.87 8.46
N GLY A 436 -27.21 -21.90 9.76
CA GLY A 436 -27.95 -22.98 10.41
C GLY A 436 -27.17 -24.30 10.47
N ILE A 437 -25.84 -24.25 10.39
CA ILE A 437 -24.95 -25.43 10.37
C ILE A 437 -24.04 -25.50 11.59
N LEU A 438 -24.42 -24.84 12.69
CA LEU A 438 -23.74 -24.86 13.97
C LEU A 438 -24.67 -25.42 15.05
N GLU A 439 -24.12 -26.21 15.95
CA GLU A 439 -24.77 -26.68 17.17
C GLU A 439 -23.94 -26.21 18.37
N GLU A 440 -24.55 -25.47 19.29
CA GLU A 440 -23.91 -24.98 20.51
C GLU A 440 -24.57 -25.63 21.74
N LYS A 441 -23.73 -26.13 22.65
CA LYS A 441 -24.17 -26.70 23.92
C LYS A 441 -23.14 -26.46 25.00
N ASP A 442 -23.56 -25.78 26.07
CA ASP A 442 -22.75 -25.51 27.26
C ASP A 442 -21.43 -24.78 26.90
N GLY A 443 -21.46 -23.85 25.93
CA GLY A 443 -20.28 -23.10 25.46
C GLY A 443 -19.33 -23.92 24.58
N ARG A 444 -19.78 -25.07 24.05
CA ARG A 444 -19.04 -25.93 23.13
C ARG A 444 -19.77 -26.07 21.81
N TYR A 445 -18.99 -26.12 20.75
CA TYR A 445 -19.47 -26.02 19.38
C TYR A 445 -19.23 -27.32 18.64
N SER A 446 -20.23 -27.74 17.88
CA SER A 446 -20.15 -28.83 16.90
C SER A 446 -20.92 -28.45 15.64
N VAL A 447 -20.80 -29.27 14.61
CA VAL A 447 -21.59 -29.14 13.38
C VAL A 447 -22.42 -30.41 13.19
N PRO A 448 -23.58 -30.33 12.53
CA PRO A 448 -24.39 -31.51 12.26
C PRO A 448 -23.67 -32.46 11.30
N LEU A 449 -24.27 -33.64 11.07
CA LEU A 449 -23.80 -34.56 10.04
C LEU A 449 -23.68 -33.83 8.70
N ILE A 450 -22.58 -34.09 7.97
CA ILE A 450 -22.28 -33.36 6.73
C ILE A 450 -23.41 -33.37 5.70
N ALA A 451 -24.20 -34.44 5.64
CA ALA A 451 -25.38 -34.52 4.78
C ALA A 451 -26.42 -33.42 5.12
N ARG A 452 -26.68 -33.17 6.40
CA ARG A 452 -27.57 -32.10 6.85
C ARG A 452 -27.00 -30.72 6.57
N SER A 453 -25.69 -30.54 6.73
CA SER A 453 -25.04 -29.29 6.36
C SER A 453 -25.16 -28.99 4.87
N LEU A 454 -24.99 -30.03 4.03
CA LEU A 454 -25.20 -29.91 2.58
C LEU A 454 -26.65 -29.55 2.25
N GLU A 455 -27.64 -30.21 2.87
CA GLU A 455 -29.06 -29.88 2.70
C GLU A 455 -29.37 -28.42 3.10
N ALA A 456 -28.76 -27.93 4.19
CA ALA A 456 -28.94 -26.55 4.64
C ALA A 456 -28.37 -25.53 3.64
N LEU A 457 -27.16 -25.78 3.11
CA LEU A 457 -26.54 -24.91 2.09
C LEU A 457 -27.27 -24.96 0.75
N ASP A 458 -27.74 -26.13 0.33
CA ASP A 458 -28.51 -26.32 -0.90
C ASP A 458 -29.83 -25.55 -0.83
N LYS A 459 -30.54 -25.66 0.30
CA LYS A 459 -31.74 -24.86 0.55
C LYS A 459 -31.46 -23.35 0.54
N MET A 460 -30.35 -22.91 1.15
CA MET A 460 -29.95 -21.50 1.13
C MET A 460 -29.72 -21.01 -0.30
N TRP A 461 -29.10 -21.84 -1.15
CA TRP A 461 -28.90 -21.52 -2.55
C TRP A 461 -30.23 -21.40 -3.31
N ASP A 462 -31.16 -22.34 -3.10
CA ASP A 462 -32.48 -22.31 -3.73
C ASP A 462 -33.30 -21.08 -3.32
N ASP A 463 -33.15 -20.63 -2.07
CA ASP A 463 -33.85 -19.46 -1.54
C ASP A 463 -33.34 -18.12 -2.12
N PHE A 464 -32.20 -18.09 -2.85
CA PHE A 464 -31.76 -16.88 -3.57
C PHE A 464 -32.69 -16.48 -4.72
N PHE A 465 -33.44 -17.42 -5.30
CA PHE A 465 -34.36 -17.18 -6.40
C PHE A 465 -35.77 -17.69 -6.07
N PRO A 466 -36.53 -16.99 -5.21
CA PRO A 466 -37.78 -17.49 -4.65
C PRO A 466 -38.96 -17.48 -5.64
N TYR A 467 -38.77 -17.06 -6.90
CA TYR A 467 -39.86 -16.90 -7.87
C TYR A 467 -40.73 -18.18 -8.03
N SER A 468 -40.12 -19.37 -8.01
CA SER A 468 -40.85 -20.65 -8.04
C SER A 468 -41.63 -20.93 -6.74
N ASN A 469 -41.06 -20.52 -5.59
CA ASN A 469 -41.66 -20.66 -4.26
C ASN A 469 -42.76 -19.60 -4.01
N GLU A 470 -42.72 -18.48 -4.73
CA GLU A 470 -43.75 -17.43 -4.73
C GLU A 470 -44.90 -17.80 -5.67
N ALA A 471 -44.59 -18.24 -6.90
CA ALA A 471 -45.59 -18.65 -7.88
C ALA A 471 -46.48 -19.82 -7.41
N SER A 472 -45.94 -20.70 -6.55
CA SER A 472 -46.68 -21.82 -5.95
C SER A 472 -47.54 -21.44 -4.73
N LYS A 473 -47.36 -20.23 -4.16
CA LYS A 473 -48.21 -19.70 -3.09
C LYS A 473 -49.40 -18.89 -3.62
N GLU A 474 -49.29 -18.37 -4.84
CA GLU A 474 -50.37 -17.63 -5.52
C GLU A 474 -51.34 -18.53 -6.31
N SER A 475 -50.97 -19.81 -6.51
CA SER A 475 -51.81 -20.87 -7.10
C SER A 475 -52.50 -21.71 -6.03
#